data_AF-Q3BVB4-F1
#
_entry.id   AF-Q3BVB4-F1
#
_cell.length_a   1.000
_cell.length_b   1.000
_cell.length_c   1.000
_cell.angle_alpha   90.00
_cell.angle_beta   90.00
_cell.angle_gamma   90.00
#
_symmetry.space_group_name_H-M   'P 1'
#
loop_
_entity.id
_entity.type
_entity.pdbx_description
1 polymer ?
#
loop_
_entity_poly.entity_id
_entity_poly.type
_entity_poly.pdbx_seq_one_letter_code
_entity_poly.pdbx_strand_id
1 'polypeptide(L)'
;MRMLAVPAWRRACSPSRSALQTQELSEVRMSFRQFPAIGADGEPYVIIEFRDEQQPRANPQSAPRYELPDGRHLQRQGQRFVTDGGELRLSAL
;
A
#
# COMPACT_ATOMS: atom_id res chain seq x y z
N MET A 1 -23.38 -62.92 -29.01
CA MET A 1 -22.43 -62.20 -28.12
C MET A 1 -21.27 -61.67 -28.97
N ARG A 2 -21.22 -60.36 -29.22
CA ARG A 2 -20.05 -59.68 -29.78
C ARG A 2 -19.84 -58.38 -29.00
N MET A 3 -18.81 -58.38 -28.18
CA MET A 3 -18.23 -57.18 -27.58
C MET A 3 -17.62 -56.33 -28.69
N LEU A 4 -17.93 -55.03 -28.71
CA LEU A 4 -17.05 -54.02 -29.26
C LEU A 4 -16.82 -52.99 -28.16
N ALA A 5 -15.67 -53.13 -27.51
CA ALA A 5 -15.16 -52.23 -26.51
C ALA A 5 -14.90 -50.85 -27.15
N VAL A 6 -15.45 -49.82 -26.54
CA VAL A 6 -15.21 -48.43 -26.90
C VAL A 6 -13.79 -48.05 -26.44
N PRO A 7 -12.94 -47.46 -27.31
CA PRO A 7 -11.59 -47.08 -26.92
C PRO A 7 -11.61 -45.88 -25.97
N ALA A 8 -10.89 -46.02 -24.86
CA ALA A 8 -10.66 -45.01 -23.85
C ALA A 8 -9.69 -43.92 -24.38
N TRP A 9 -10.25 -42.86 -24.96
CA TRP A 9 -9.52 -41.62 -25.20
C TRP A 9 -9.53 -40.78 -23.92
N ARG A 10 -8.59 -41.04 -23.01
CA ARG A 10 -8.16 -40.08 -21.99
C ARG A 10 -6.68 -39.84 -22.17
N ARG A 11 -6.34 -39.01 -23.15
CA ARG A 11 -5.02 -38.37 -23.21
C ARG A 11 -5.03 -37.17 -22.28
N ALA A 12 -4.03 -37.21 -21.41
CA ALA A 12 -3.59 -36.14 -20.54
C ALA A 12 -3.53 -34.80 -21.28
N CYS A 13 -4.02 -33.77 -20.62
CA CYS A 13 -3.33 -32.50 -20.47
C CYS A 13 -4.12 -31.72 -19.42
N SER A 14 -3.65 -31.79 -18.18
CA SER A 14 -3.95 -30.80 -17.16
C SER A 14 -3.76 -29.42 -17.78
N PRO A 15 -4.75 -28.51 -17.78
CA PRO A 15 -4.39 -27.16 -17.44
C PRO A 15 -4.06 -27.25 -15.95
N SER A 16 -2.78 -27.47 -15.66
CA SER A 16 -2.19 -26.98 -14.42
C SER A 16 -2.47 -25.49 -14.48
N ARG A 17 -3.66 -25.09 -13.98
CA ARG A 17 -4.05 -23.69 -13.88
C ARG A 17 -3.15 -23.21 -12.78
N SER A 18 -1.97 -22.79 -13.21
CA SER A 18 -0.90 -22.23 -12.42
C SER A 18 -1.54 -21.50 -11.27
N ALA A 19 -1.23 -21.98 -10.08
CA ALA A 19 -1.40 -21.26 -8.84
C ALA A 19 -0.64 -19.93 -8.97
N LEU A 20 -1.23 -18.98 -9.70
CA LEU A 20 -1.00 -17.56 -9.53
C LEU A 20 -1.89 -17.14 -8.35
N GLN A 21 -1.64 -17.76 -7.21
CA GLN A 21 -1.97 -17.17 -5.92
C GLN A 21 -0.64 -17.04 -5.17
N THR A 22 0.36 -16.50 -5.87
CA THR A 22 1.46 -15.81 -5.19
C THR A 22 0.84 -14.51 -4.67
N GLN A 23 1.13 -14.19 -3.41
CA GLN A 23 0.71 -12.99 -2.66
C GLN A 23 -0.53 -13.17 -1.76
N GLU A 24 -0.47 -14.11 -0.81
CA GLU A 24 -1.21 -13.97 0.46
C GLU A 24 -0.35 -14.37 1.66
N LEU A 25 0.96 -14.10 1.58
CA LEU A 25 1.63 -13.68 2.81
C LEU A 25 1.02 -12.32 3.09
N SER A 26 0.46 -12.18 4.29
CA SER A 26 -0.13 -10.98 4.83
C SER A 26 0.84 -9.81 4.63
N GLU A 27 0.82 -9.18 3.45
CA GLU A 27 1.36 -7.86 3.24
C GLU A 27 0.76 -7.06 4.37
N VAL A 28 1.61 -6.52 5.24
CA VAL A 28 1.19 -5.45 6.14
C VAL A 28 0.51 -4.45 5.20
N ARG A 29 -0.83 -4.40 5.17
CA ARG A 29 -1.54 -3.46 4.31
C ARG A 29 -1.27 -2.09 4.90
N MET A 30 -0.11 -1.53 4.54
CA MET A 30 0.24 -0.16 4.80
C MET A 30 -0.52 0.64 3.75
N SER A 31 -1.73 1.09 4.08
CA SER A 31 -2.49 1.97 3.21
C SER A 31 -1.82 3.34 3.23
N PHE A 32 -1.72 3.98 2.07
CA PHE A 32 -1.22 5.34 1.99
C PHE A 32 -2.25 6.22 1.30
N ARG A 33 -2.26 7.51 1.67
CA ARG A 33 -3.01 8.52 0.93
C ARG A 33 -2.16 9.75 0.68
N GLN A 34 -2.40 10.37 -0.45
CA GLN A 34 -1.73 11.59 -0.85
C GLN A 34 -2.72 12.74 -0.77
N PHE A 35 -2.29 13.89 -0.29
CA PHE A 35 -3.12 15.10 -0.28
C PHE A 35 -2.27 16.33 -0.61
N PRO A 36 -2.87 17.33 -1.28
CA PRO A 36 -2.17 18.56 -1.60
C PRO A 36 -1.92 19.38 -0.33
N ALA A 37 -0.80 20.08 -0.32
CA ALA A 37 -0.37 20.99 0.73
C ALA A 37 0.29 22.22 0.12
N ILE A 38 0.37 23.29 0.90
CA ILE A 38 1.02 24.54 0.52
C ILE A 38 2.20 24.80 1.45
N GLY A 39 3.36 25.13 0.88
CA GLY A 39 4.54 25.53 1.62
C GLY A 39 4.42 26.93 2.23
N ALA A 40 5.34 27.27 3.14
CA ALA A 40 5.42 28.61 3.72
C ALA A 40 5.74 29.70 2.68
N ASP A 41 6.31 29.31 1.54
CA ASP A 41 6.57 30.11 0.35
C ASP A 41 5.36 30.26 -0.58
N GLY A 42 4.30 29.48 -0.37
CA GLY A 42 3.14 29.42 -1.26
C GLY A 42 3.25 28.36 -2.36
N GLU A 43 4.34 27.58 -2.40
CA GLU A 43 4.53 26.55 -3.42
C GLU A 43 3.65 25.32 -3.14
N PRO A 44 3.11 24.67 -4.18
CA PRO A 44 2.30 23.46 -4.03
C PRO A 44 3.17 22.23 -3.78
N TYR A 45 2.80 21.45 -2.76
CA TYR A 45 3.42 20.19 -2.39
C TYR A 45 2.37 19.08 -2.29
N VAL A 46 2.85 17.83 -2.32
CA VAL A 46 2.04 16.66 -2.02
C VAL A 46 2.60 16.03 -0.76
N ILE A 47 1.74 15.72 0.20
CA ILE A 47 2.10 14.97 1.40
C ILE A 47 1.54 13.56 1.28
N ILE A 48 2.37 12.57 1.55
CA ILE A 48 2.02 11.16 1.57
C ILE A 48 1.86 10.75 3.05
N GLU A 49 0.66 10.36 3.45
CA GLU A 49 0.42 9.75 4.76
C GLU A 49 0.35 8.23 4.61
N PHE A 50 1.22 7.52 5.31
CA PHE A 50 1.24 6.08 5.46
C PHE A 50 0.52 5.68 6.75
N ARG A 51 -0.39 4.72 6.65
CA ARG A 51 -1.20 4.14 7.72
C ARG A 51 -1.06 2.62 7.72
N ASP A 52 -0.76 2.04 8.86
CA ASP A 52 -0.82 0.61 9.06
C ASP A 52 -2.27 0.16 9.30
N GLU A 53 -2.87 -0.63 8.38
CA GLU A 53 -4.27 -1.11 8.53
C GLU A 53 -4.40 -2.28 9.52
N GLN A 54 -3.30 -2.92 9.92
CA GLN A 54 -3.31 -4.13 10.75
C GLN A 54 -3.39 -3.87 12.27
N GLN A 55 -3.28 -2.62 12.73
CA GLN A 55 -3.30 -2.36 14.18
C GLN A 55 -4.63 -1.71 14.60
N PRO A 56 -5.52 -2.46 15.28
CA PRO A 56 -6.68 -1.87 15.93
C PRO A 56 -6.16 -0.88 16.97
N ARG A 57 -6.67 0.36 16.87
CA ARG A 57 -6.73 1.56 17.73
C ARG A 57 -6.11 1.59 19.16
N ALA A 58 -5.65 0.47 19.71
CA ALA A 58 -5.11 0.30 21.05
C ALA A 58 -3.60 0.56 21.18
N ASN A 59 -2.84 0.67 20.08
CA ASN A 59 -1.39 0.87 20.14
C ASN A 59 -0.99 2.31 19.76
N PRO A 60 -0.43 3.12 20.68
CA PRO A 60 0.02 4.48 20.39
C PRO A 60 1.21 4.56 19.41
N GLN A 61 1.80 3.41 19.05
CA GLN A 61 2.86 3.30 18.04
C GLN A 61 2.34 3.29 16.60
N SER A 62 1.02 3.21 16.38
CA SER A 62 0.40 3.30 15.04
C SER A 62 0.12 4.75 14.63
N ALA A 63 1.01 5.69 14.99
CA ALA A 63 0.89 7.06 14.52
C ALA A 63 1.13 7.08 13.00
N PRO A 64 0.30 7.77 12.21
CA PRO A 64 0.51 7.87 10.78
C PRO A 64 1.87 8.50 10.47
N ARG A 65 2.61 7.93 9.50
CA ARG A 65 3.88 8.48 9.03
C ARG A 65 3.63 9.40 7.85
N TYR A 66 4.26 10.56 7.85
CA TYR A 66 4.12 11.54 6.77
C TYR A 66 5.45 11.68 6.03
N GLU A 67 5.40 11.68 4.71
CA GLU A 67 6.57 11.87 3.87
C GLU A 67 6.21 12.68 2.63
N LEU A 68 7.22 13.29 2.03
CA LEU A 68 7.13 13.92 0.73
C LEU A 68 7.41 12.90 -0.39
N PRO A 69 6.99 13.17 -1.64
CA PRO A 69 7.35 12.37 -2.81
C PRO A 69 8.86 12.23 -3.05
N ASP A 70 9.64 13.16 -2.48
CA ASP A 70 11.11 13.13 -2.51
C ASP A 70 11.71 12.17 -1.44
N GLY A 71 10.87 11.55 -0.60
CA GLY A 71 11.26 10.64 0.48
C GLY A 71 11.61 11.32 1.81
N ARG A 72 11.49 12.65 1.91
CA ARG A 72 11.75 13.34 3.19
C ARG A 72 10.62 13.10 4.17
N HIS A 73 10.98 12.74 5.40
CA HIS A 73 10.02 12.57 6.50
C HIS A 73 9.50 13.92 7.00
N LEU A 74 8.21 13.95 7.29
CA LEU A 74 7.49 15.07 7.85
C LEU A 74 6.95 14.73 9.25
N GLN A 75 7.13 15.67 10.16
CA GLN A 75 6.57 15.67 11.50
C GLN A 75 5.27 16.47 11.49
N ARG A 76 4.17 15.84 11.90
CA ARG A 76 2.87 16.53 12.01
C ARG A 76 2.79 17.33 13.31
N GLN A 77 2.79 18.65 13.21
CA GLN A 77 2.59 19.61 14.30
C GLN A 77 1.17 20.20 14.22
N GLY A 78 0.17 19.43 14.66
CA GLY A 78 -1.23 19.81 14.54
C GLY A 78 -1.69 19.75 13.09
N GLN A 79 -1.99 20.89 12.46
CA GLN A 79 -2.38 20.95 11.04
C GLN A 79 -1.21 21.25 10.09
N ARG A 80 -0.01 21.51 10.65
CA ARG A 80 1.21 21.77 9.89
C ARG A 80 2.09 20.53 9.83
N PHE A 81 2.87 20.43 8.78
CA PHE A 81 3.83 19.37 8.55
C PHE A 81 5.20 19.99 8.37
N VAL A 82 6.19 19.52 9.12
CA VAL A 82 7.52 20.11 9.15
C VAL A 82 8.54 19.01 8.87
N THR A 83 9.47 19.21 7.96
CA THR A 83 10.57 18.24 7.75
C THR A 83 11.40 18.09 9.02
N ASP A 84 12.08 16.95 9.18
CA ASP A 84 12.91 16.66 10.36
C ASP A 84 13.89 17.81 10.72
N GLY A 85 14.51 18.42 9.71
CA GLY A 85 15.41 19.58 9.87
C GLY A 85 14.75 20.96 10.00
N GLY A 86 13.42 21.05 10.00
CA GLY A 86 12.70 22.34 10.12
C GLY A 86 12.73 23.24 8.87
N GLU A 87 13.43 22.82 7.82
CA GLU A 87 13.64 23.61 6.58
C GLU A 87 12.35 23.88 5.81
N LEU A 88 11.49 22.87 5.71
CA LEU A 88 10.25 22.97 4.96
C LEU A 88 9.05 22.81 5.89
N ARG A 89 8.12 23.76 5.78
CA ARG A 89 6.88 23.81 6.55
C ARG A 89 5.72 23.85 5.57
N LEU A 90 4.82 22.90 5.71
CA LEU A 90 3.68 22.69 4.83
C LEU A 90 2.38 22.75 5.63
N SER A 91 1.32 23.21 4.98
CA SER A 91 -0.04 23.21 5.50
C SER A 91 -0.93 22.41 4.55
N ALA A 92 -1.63 21.39 5.05
CA ALA A 92 -2.60 20.67 4.24
C ALA A 92 -3.76 21.59 3.84
N LEU A 93 -4.27 21.41 2.61
CA LEU A 93 -5.45 22.10 2.09
C LEU A 93 -6.76 21.39 2.48
#